data_AF-A0A0L7SUW5-F1
#
_entry.id   AF-A0A0L7SUW5-F1
#
_cell.length_a   1.000
_cell.length_b   1.000
_cell.length_c   1.000
_cell.angle_alpha   90.00
_cell.angle_beta   90.00
_cell.angle_gamma   90.00
#
_symmetry.space_group_name_H-M   'P 1'
#
loop_
_entity.id
_entity.type
_entity.pdbx_description
1 polymer ?
#
loop_
_entity_poly.entity_id
_entity_poly.type
_entity_poly.pdbx_seq_one_letter_code
_entity_poly.pdbx_strand_id
1 'polypeptide(L)'
;MSVRLILAKGREKSLLRRHPWVFSGAVARMEGKASSGETIDVCDSQGKWLARAAYSPQSQIRARVWSWQQDESVDIDFFIRRLQAAQSLRDWLAERDDLDSYRLIAGESDGMPGVTIDRFGNFL
;
A
#
# COMPACT_ATOMS: atom_id res chain seq x y z
N MET A 1 -15.43 1.78 14.40
CA MET A 1 -15.31 0.75 13.34
C MET A 1 -14.64 1.39 12.14
N SER A 2 -13.68 0.73 11.51
CA SER A 2 -13.03 1.23 10.29
C SER A 2 -14.02 1.29 9.13
N VAL A 3 -13.87 2.26 8.22
CA VAL A 3 -14.62 2.31 6.96
C VAL A 3 -14.22 1.12 6.10
N ARG A 4 -15.19 0.48 5.44
CA ARG A 4 -14.93 -0.71 4.61
C ARG A 4 -15.24 -0.46 3.14
N LEU A 5 -14.37 -0.96 2.27
CA LEU A 5 -14.59 -1.06 0.83
C LEU A 5 -14.94 -2.51 0.51
N ILE A 6 -16.15 -2.72 0.00
CA ILE A 6 -16.67 -4.05 -0.35
C ILE A 6 -16.48 -4.28 -1.85
N LEU A 7 -15.79 -5.36 -2.20
CA LEU A 7 -15.61 -5.79 -3.58
C LEU A 7 -16.87 -6.45 -4.14
N ALA A 8 -17.08 -6.29 -5.44
CA ALA A 8 -18.08 -7.08 -6.16
C ALA A 8 -17.70 -8.57 -6.19
N LYS A 9 -18.70 -9.45 -6.21
CA LYS A 9 -18.51 -10.91 -6.16
C LYS A 9 -17.56 -11.38 -7.26
N GLY A 10 -16.51 -12.10 -6.88
CA GLY A 10 -15.50 -12.65 -7.79
C GLY A 10 -14.40 -11.67 -8.20
N ARG A 11 -14.43 -10.42 -7.73
CA ARG A 11 -13.41 -9.40 -8.00
C ARG A 11 -12.28 -9.35 -6.97
N GLU A 12 -12.30 -10.24 -5.99
CA GLU A 12 -11.26 -10.41 -4.97
C GLU A 12 -9.99 -11.14 -5.47
N LYS A 13 -10.04 -11.79 -6.64
CA LYS A 13 -8.94 -12.63 -7.16
C LYS A 13 -7.59 -11.91 -7.25
N SER A 14 -7.58 -10.61 -7.57
CA SER A 14 -6.34 -9.82 -7.61
C SER A 14 -5.72 -9.66 -6.23
N LEU A 15 -6.54 -9.41 -5.21
CA LEU A 15 -6.09 -9.28 -3.82
C LEU A 15 -5.65 -10.62 -3.22
N LEU A 16 -6.32 -11.72 -3.58
CA LEU A 16 -5.86 -13.06 -3.20
C LEU A 16 -4.46 -13.40 -3.76
N ARG A 17 -4.08 -12.77 -4.88
CA ARG A 17 -2.72 -12.84 -5.46
C ARG A 17 -1.79 -11.72 -4.99
N ARG A 18 -2.20 -10.96 -3.96
CA ARG A 18 -1.48 -9.81 -3.40
C ARG A 18 -1.18 -8.68 -4.39
N HIS A 19 -2.03 -8.48 -5.39
CA HIS A 19 -1.94 -7.31 -6.24
C HIS A 19 -2.29 -6.04 -5.43
N PRO A 20 -1.45 -5.00 -5.39
CA PRO A 20 -1.59 -3.89 -4.46
C PRO A 20 -2.73 -2.91 -4.80
N TRP A 21 -3.33 -3.02 -5.98
CA TRP A 21 -4.38 -2.10 -6.43
C TRP A 21 -5.77 -2.72 -6.41
N VAL A 22 -6.73 -1.92 -5.94
CA VAL A 22 -8.16 -2.13 -6.13
C VAL A 22 -8.66 -1.13 -7.16
N PHE A 23 -9.14 -1.62 -8.30
CA PHE A 23 -9.71 -0.75 -9.33
C PHE A 23 -11.15 -0.34 -9.00
N SER A 24 -11.55 0.85 -9.43
CA SER A 24 -12.89 1.44 -9.22
C SER A 24 -14.03 0.48 -9.65
N GLY A 25 -13.90 -0.16 -10.81
CA GLY A 25 -14.88 -1.13 -11.32
C GLY A 25 -14.91 -2.48 -10.60
N ALA A 26 -14.02 -2.72 -9.63
CA ALA A 26 -14.07 -3.89 -8.75
C ALA A 26 -14.89 -3.62 -7.47
N VAL A 27 -15.23 -2.36 -7.18
CA VAL A 27 -15.90 -1.95 -5.95
C VAL A 27 -17.41 -2.07 -6.11
N ALA A 28 -18.06 -2.78 -5.20
CA ALA A 28 -19.52 -2.86 -5.14
C ALA A 28 -20.11 -1.70 -4.33
N ARG A 29 -19.54 -1.43 -3.14
CA ARG A 29 -20.00 -0.35 -2.25
C ARG A 29 -18.94 0.03 -1.23
N MET A 30 -19.12 1.21 -0.65
CA MET A 30 -18.43 1.65 0.57
C MET A 30 -19.40 1.52 1.74
N GLU A 31 -18.90 1.07 2.89
CA GLU A 31 -19.63 1.03 4.15
C GLU A 31 -18.97 2.02 5.12
N GLY A 32 -19.60 3.18 5.28
CA GLY A 32 -19.02 4.35 5.93
C GLY A 32 -18.59 5.42 4.92
N LYS A 33 -18.08 6.55 5.43
CA LYS A 33 -17.56 7.65 4.62
C LYS A 33 -16.08 7.82 4.95
N ALA A 34 -15.22 7.65 3.96
CA ALA A 34 -13.78 7.84 4.08
C ALA A 34 -13.32 9.07 3.29
N SER A 35 -12.32 9.75 3.83
CA SER A 35 -11.63 10.87 3.22
C SER A 35 -10.56 10.38 2.24
N SER A 36 -10.07 11.28 1.37
CA SER A 36 -8.94 10.94 0.49
C SER A 36 -7.69 10.63 1.32
N GLY A 37 -7.04 9.50 1.03
CA GLY A 37 -5.87 9.00 1.77
C GLY A 37 -6.21 8.27 3.07
N GLU A 38 -7.47 8.24 3.51
CA GLU A 38 -7.87 7.58 4.76
C GLU A 38 -7.61 6.07 4.69
N THR A 39 -7.15 5.50 5.80
CA THR A 39 -6.93 4.07 5.93
C THR A 39 -8.25 3.35 6.13
N ILE A 40 -8.53 2.39 5.26
CA ILE A 40 -9.77 1.61 5.20
C ILE A 40 -9.45 0.11 5.15
N ASP A 41 -10.44 -0.71 5.48
CA ASP A 41 -10.37 -2.15 5.24
C ASP A 41 -11.00 -2.51 3.89
N VAL A 42 -10.38 -3.42 3.16
CA VAL A 42 -10.93 -3.99 1.93
C VAL A 42 -11.46 -5.39 2.22
N CYS A 43 -12.72 -5.62 1.89
CA CYS A 43 -13.38 -6.90 2.09
C CYS A 43 -13.95 -7.44 0.77
N ASP A 44 -13.81 -8.76 0.62
CA ASP A 44 -14.92 -9.67 0.45
C ASP A 44 -16.34 -9.19 0.09
N SER A 45 -16.97 -9.73 -0.98
CA SER A 45 -18.42 -9.58 -1.19
C SER A 45 -19.29 -10.18 -0.07
N GLN A 46 -18.77 -11.15 0.70
CA GLN A 46 -19.38 -11.74 1.90
C GLN A 46 -18.92 -11.02 3.19
N GLY A 47 -18.11 -9.96 3.07
CA GLY A 47 -17.60 -9.19 4.20
C GLY A 47 -16.31 -9.74 4.81
N LYS A 48 -15.70 -10.79 4.23
CA LYS A 48 -14.42 -11.30 4.71
C LYS A 48 -13.29 -10.29 4.45
N TRP A 49 -12.49 -10.01 5.47
CA TRP A 49 -11.34 -9.12 5.38
C TRP A 49 -10.28 -9.67 4.42
N LEU A 50 -9.70 -8.79 3.60
CA LEU A 50 -8.65 -9.14 2.63
C LEU A 50 -7.36 -8.33 2.82
N ALA A 51 -7.48 -7.03 3.08
CA ALA A 51 -6.34 -6.11 3.15
C ALA A 51 -6.69 -4.80 3.85
N ARG A 52 -5.65 -4.07 4.29
CA ARG A 52 -5.73 -2.68 4.75
C ARG A 52 -5.16 -1.76 3.68
N ALA A 53 -5.86 -0.68 3.33
CA ALA A 53 -5.54 0.13 2.17
C ALA A 53 -5.79 1.64 2.38
N ALA A 54 -5.11 2.49 1.62
CA ALA A 54 -5.46 3.91 1.48
C ALA A 54 -6.57 4.09 0.44
N TYR A 55 -7.62 4.83 0.80
CA TYR A 55 -8.73 5.17 -0.08
C TYR A 55 -8.39 6.34 -1.00
N SER A 56 -8.75 6.26 -2.29
CA SER A 56 -8.55 7.33 -3.26
C SER A 56 -9.84 7.59 -4.06
N PRO A 57 -10.71 8.53 -3.61
CA PRO A 57 -12.05 8.74 -4.18
C PRO A 57 -12.07 9.35 -5.59
N GLN A 58 -11.01 9.99 -6.06
CA GLN A 58 -10.94 10.52 -7.44
C GLN A 58 -10.20 9.60 -8.44
N SER A 59 -9.51 8.55 -7.98
CA SER A 59 -8.66 7.70 -8.84
C SER A 59 -9.37 6.46 -9.39
N GLN A 60 -8.96 5.99 -10.59
CA GLN A 60 -9.35 4.66 -11.09
C GLN A 60 -8.75 3.53 -10.24
N ILE A 61 -7.60 3.76 -9.62
CA ILE A 61 -7.08 2.91 -8.54
C ILE A 61 -7.74 3.40 -7.25
N ARG A 62 -8.90 2.82 -6.95
CA ARG A 62 -9.79 3.25 -5.86
C ARG A 62 -9.17 3.06 -4.48
N ALA A 63 -8.32 2.06 -4.32
CA ALA A 63 -7.53 1.88 -3.11
C ALA A 63 -6.18 1.23 -3.44
N ARG A 64 -5.16 1.56 -2.64
CA ARG A 64 -3.84 0.92 -2.68
C ARG A 64 -3.54 0.26 -1.35
N VAL A 65 -3.09 -0.99 -1.37
CA VAL A 65 -2.93 -1.84 -0.18
C VAL A 65 -1.64 -1.51 0.58
N TRP A 66 -1.77 -1.16 1.85
CA TRP A 66 -0.66 -1.01 2.79
C TRP A 66 -0.19 -2.35 3.36
N SER A 67 -1.16 -3.16 3.80
CA SER A 67 -0.87 -4.41 4.50
C SER A 67 -1.85 -5.51 4.17
N TRP A 68 -1.32 -6.73 4.21
CA TRP A 68 -2.03 -8.00 4.09
C TRP A 68 -2.25 -8.68 5.45
N GLN A 69 -1.87 -8.00 6.55
CA GLN A 69 -2.02 -8.45 7.93
C GLN A 69 -3.11 -7.62 8.61
N GLN A 70 -4.12 -8.28 9.17
CA GLN A 70 -5.31 -7.60 9.71
C GLN A 70 -5.02 -6.81 10.98
N ASP A 71 -4.03 -7.28 11.75
CA ASP A 71 -3.56 -6.74 13.02
C ASP A 71 -2.45 -5.69 12.86
N GLU A 72 -1.89 -5.48 11.66
CA GLU A 72 -0.85 -4.47 11.43
C GLU A 72 -1.44 -3.07 11.24
N SER A 73 -1.29 -2.21 12.25
CA SER A 73 -1.60 -0.77 12.17
C SER A 73 -0.72 -0.07 11.13
N VAL A 74 -1.30 0.90 10.40
CA VAL A 74 -0.58 1.79 9.47
C VAL A 74 -0.29 3.09 10.18
N ASP A 75 0.78 3.07 10.98
CA ASP A 75 1.25 4.17 11.83
C ASP A 75 2.71 4.54 11.49
N ILE A 76 3.34 5.38 12.31
CA ILE A 76 4.73 5.79 12.10
C ILE A 76 5.67 4.58 12.10
N ASP A 77 5.47 3.63 13.01
CA ASP A 77 6.31 2.44 13.12
C ASP A 77 6.18 1.54 11.89
N PHE A 78 4.99 1.46 11.28
CA PHE A 78 4.81 0.80 9.99
C PHE A 78 5.72 1.37 8.91
N PHE A 79 5.79 2.70 8.78
CA PHE A 79 6.63 3.35 7.77
C PHE A 79 8.12 3.21 8.11
N ILE A 80 8.51 3.30 9.38
CA ILE A 80 9.90 3.05 9.82
C ILE A 80 10.34 1.65 9.40
N ARG A 81 9.54 0.61 9.64
CA ARG A 81 9.88 -0.77 9.24
C ARG A 81 10.06 -0.92 7.73
N ARG A 82 9.21 -0.27 6.92
CA ARG A 82 9.31 -0.31 5.45
C ARG A 82 10.54 0.45 4.94
N LEU A 83 10.83 1.63 5.50
CA LEU A 83 12.03 2.40 5.18
C LEU A 83 13.30 1.62 5.51
N GLN A 84 13.36 0.98 6.68
CA GLN A 84 14.49 0.15 7.09
C GLN A 84 14.70 -1.05 6.15
N ALA A 85 13.62 -1.77 5.82
CA ALA A 85 13.71 -2.91 4.90
C ALA A 85 14.20 -2.49 3.51
N ALA A 86 13.70 -1.36 3.00
CA ALA A 86 14.14 -0.81 1.73
C ALA A 86 15.61 -0.34 1.79
N GLN A 87 16.01 0.36 2.85
CA GLN A 87 17.38 0.82 3.06
C GLN A 87 18.36 -0.35 3.12
N SER A 88 18.06 -1.43 3.85
CA SER A 88 18.94 -2.60 3.92
C SER A 88 19.23 -3.24 2.54
N LEU A 89 18.26 -3.22 1.62
CA LEU A 89 18.50 -3.65 0.24
C LEU A 89 19.43 -2.69 -0.52
N ARG A 90 19.27 -1.38 -0.30
CA ARG A 90 20.07 -0.36 -0.99
C ARG A 90 21.46 -0.21 -0.40
N ASP A 91 21.66 -0.48 0.89
CA ASP A 91 22.98 -0.50 1.51
C ASP A 91 23.90 -1.48 0.77
N TRP A 92 23.40 -2.68 0.49
CA TRP A 92 24.14 -3.69 -0.28
C TRP A 92 24.44 -3.23 -1.72
N LEU A 93 23.48 -2.59 -2.40
CA LEU A 93 23.67 -2.07 -3.76
C LEU A 93 24.68 -0.92 -3.78
N ALA A 94 24.58 0.00 -2.82
CA ALA A 94 25.44 1.17 -2.72
C ALA A 94 26.88 0.76 -2.43
N GLU A 95 27.10 -0.23 -1.56
CA GLU A 95 28.44 -0.79 -1.32
C GLU A 95 29.00 -1.50 -2.56
N ARG A 96 28.18 -2.31 -3.25
CA ARG A 96 28.62 -3.08 -4.43
C ARG A 96 29.01 -2.18 -5.61
N ASP A 97 28.20 -1.15 -5.88
CA ASP A 97 28.30 -0.32 -7.08
C ASP A 97 28.89 1.07 -6.82
N ASP A 98 29.36 1.35 -5.60
CA ASP A 98 29.90 2.65 -5.14
C ASP A 98 28.93 3.82 -5.41
N LEU A 99 27.68 3.67 -4.94
CA LEU A 99 26.60 4.64 -5.18
C LEU A 99 26.48 5.65 -4.04
N ASP A 100 26.46 6.94 -4.39
CA ASP A 100 26.06 8.03 -3.48
C ASP A 100 24.57 8.38 -3.56
N SER A 101 23.88 7.86 -4.59
CA SER A 101 22.51 8.22 -4.95
C SER A 101 21.75 7.02 -5.48
N TYR A 102 20.50 6.85 -5.05
CA TYR A 102 19.66 5.72 -5.45
C TYR A 102 18.19 5.95 -5.09
N ARG A 103 17.30 5.19 -5.74
CA ARG A 103 15.89 5.11 -5.32
C ARG A 103 15.76 4.30 -4.04
N LEU A 104 15.50 4.98 -2.93
CA LEU A 104 15.25 4.36 -1.64
C LEU A 104 13.91 3.62 -1.67
N ILE A 105 12.83 4.30 -2.05
CA ILE A 105 11.48 3.74 -2.13
C ILE A 105 10.95 3.77 -3.56
N ALA A 106 10.59 2.62 -4.09
CA ALA A 106 10.00 2.39 -5.41
C ALA A 106 8.53 1.94 -5.31
N GLY A 107 7.72 2.72 -4.60
CA GLY A 107 6.27 2.54 -4.54
C GLY A 107 5.84 1.17 -4.02
N GLU A 108 4.99 0.51 -4.81
CA GLU A 108 4.44 -0.81 -4.55
C GLU A 108 5.53 -1.87 -4.30
N SER A 109 6.67 -1.77 -4.97
CA SER A 109 7.75 -2.77 -4.90
C SER A 109 8.43 -2.80 -3.53
N ASP A 110 8.42 -1.67 -2.81
CA ASP A 110 8.94 -1.55 -1.44
C ASP A 110 7.81 -1.54 -0.39
N GLY A 111 6.60 -1.95 -0.78
CA GLY A 111 5.47 -2.04 0.14
C GLY A 111 4.92 -0.69 0.61
N MET A 112 5.18 0.39 -0.15
CA MET A 112 4.62 1.72 0.08
C MET A 112 3.96 2.28 -1.20
N PRO A 113 2.81 1.71 -1.63
CA PRO A 113 2.17 2.12 -2.87
C PRO A 113 1.89 3.62 -2.96
N GLY A 114 2.30 4.24 -4.08
CA GLY A 114 2.12 5.68 -4.31
C GLY A 114 3.15 6.59 -3.62
N VAL A 115 4.14 6.02 -2.92
CA VAL A 115 5.27 6.76 -2.33
C VAL A 115 6.54 6.46 -3.11
N THR A 116 7.28 7.50 -3.48
CA THR A 116 8.62 7.37 -4.08
C THR A 116 9.57 8.26 -3.31
N ILE A 117 10.77 7.76 -3.01
CA ILE A 117 11.82 8.52 -2.33
C ILE A 117 13.14 8.21 -3.03
N ASP A 118 13.83 9.24 -3.49
CA ASP A 118 15.13 9.15 -4.14
C ASP A 118 16.17 9.84 -3.26
N ARG A 119 17.27 9.15 -2.93
CA ARG A 119 18.39 9.72 -2.19
C ARG A 119 19.41 10.27 -3.17
N PHE A 120 19.83 11.52 -2.96
CA PHE A 120 20.92 12.16 -3.70
C PHE A 120 21.95 12.70 -2.71
N GLY A 121 22.99 11.92 -2.43
CA GLY A 121 23.97 12.21 -1.38
C GLY A 121 23.31 12.35 -0.01
N ASN A 122 23.27 13.59 0.50
CA ASN A 122 22.71 13.94 1.81
C ASN A 122 21.26 14.46 1.76
N PHE A 123 20.61 14.38 0.59
CA PHE A 123 19.22 14.81 0.38
C PHE A 123 18.31 13.63 0.05
N LEU A 124 17.03 13.75 0.40
CA LEU A 124 15.93 12.85 0.06
C LEU A 124 14.85 13.60 -0.74
#